data_AF-D1JIT3-F1
#
_entry.id   AF-D1JIT3-F1
#
_cell.length_a   1.000
_cell.length_b   1.000
_cell.length_c   1.000
_cell.angle_alpha   90.00
_cell.angle_beta   90.00
_cell.angle_gamma   90.00
#
_symmetry.space_group_name_H-M   'P 1'
#
loop_
_entity.id
_entity.type
_entity.pdbx_description
1 polymer ?
#
loop_
_entity_poly.entity_id
_entity_poly.type
_entity_poly.pdbx_seq_one_letter_code
_entity_poly.pdbx_strand_id
1 'polypeptide(L)'
;MNRLTFTRVEHKTIPEPVGEFATVILKASQEIRKAVSCLKNLSTEERTLESCCIRINELENEADKINRKWLRILMTTPLKEPDEFLERVVLKEVVDILEDTMDQCEDVANILDTFRVKKLFFYYESCF
;
A
#
# COMPACT_ATOMS: atom_id res chain seq x y z
N MET A 1 8.37 -19.19 -0.98
CA MET A 1 8.79 -19.61 0.38
C MET A 1 7.73 -19.08 1.34
N ASN A 2 6.86 -19.94 1.88
CA ASN A 2 5.75 -19.51 2.75
C ASN A 2 6.32 -19.09 4.11
N ARG A 3 6.52 -17.77 4.29
CA ARG A 3 7.13 -17.16 5.49
C ARG A 3 6.33 -17.39 6.78
N LEU A 4 5.01 -17.62 6.68
CA LEU A 4 4.11 -17.65 7.85
C LEU A 4 4.06 -18.99 8.62
N THR A 5 4.88 -19.99 8.28
CA THR A 5 4.66 -21.36 8.79
C THR A 5 5.25 -21.66 10.16
N PHE A 6 5.89 -20.71 10.86
CA PHE A 6 6.72 -21.08 12.01
C PHE A 6 6.16 -20.84 13.42
N THR A 7 5.06 -20.12 13.63
CA THR A 7 4.65 -19.81 15.02
C THR A 7 3.14 -19.67 15.21
N ARG A 8 2.58 -20.50 16.10
CA ARG A 8 1.25 -20.29 16.69
C ARG A 8 1.38 -19.25 17.80
N VAL A 9 1.47 -17.97 17.43
CA VAL A 9 1.31 -16.86 18.37
C VAL A 9 -0.19 -16.53 18.43
N GLU A 10 -0.83 -16.79 19.57
CA GLU A 10 -2.25 -16.49 19.75
C GLU A 10 -2.44 -15.01 20.11
N HIS A 11 -2.70 -14.18 19.11
CA HIS A 11 -3.12 -12.79 19.35
C HIS A 11 -4.61 -12.74 19.73
N LYS A 12 -4.92 -12.31 20.96
CA LYS A 12 -6.31 -12.09 21.42
C LYS A 12 -7.01 -10.91 20.73
N THR A 13 -6.23 -9.99 20.18
CA THR A 13 -6.68 -8.75 19.51
C THR A 13 -5.83 -8.49 18.29
N ILE A 14 -6.40 -7.83 17.28
CA ILE A 14 -5.65 -7.41 16.08
C ILE A 14 -4.49 -6.51 16.51
N PRO A 15 -3.23 -6.78 16.07
CA PRO A 15 -2.11 -5.91 16.39
C PRO A 15 -2.33 -4.50 15.83
N GLU A 16 -1.98 -3.47 16.61
CA GLU A 16 -2.13 -2.06 16.24
C GLU A 16 -1.55 -1.70 14.84
N PRO A 17 -0.33 -2.14 14.44
CA PRO A 17 0.17 -1.86 13.08
C PRO A 17 -0.75 -2.40 11.99
N VAL A 18 -1.34 -3.58 12.19
CA VAL A 18 -2.25 -4.19 11.21
C VAL A 18 -3.49 -3.33 11.02
N GLY A 19 -4.02 -2.73 12.10
CA GLY A 19 -5.16 -1.81 12.01
C GLY A 19 -4.83 -0.52 11.26
N GLU A 20 -3.65 0.06 11.49
CA GLU A 20 -3.19 1.26 10.79
C GLU A 20 -3.01 0.99 9.29
N PHE A 21 -2.28 -0.09 8.93
CA PHE A 21 -2.08 -0.48 7.54
C PHE A 21 -3.39 -0.86 6.84
N ALA A 22 -4.28 -1.64 7.49
CA ALA A 22 -5.56 -2.02 6.89
C ALA A 22 -6.40 -0.80 6.47
N THR A 23 -6.31 0.29 7.23
CA THR A 23 -7.01 1.54 6.92
C THR A 23 -6.48 2.19 5.65
N VAL A 24 -5.15 2.28 5.47
CA VAL A 24 -4.53 2.89 4.28
C VAL A 24 -4.66 1.98 3.05
N ILE A 25 -4.50 0.66 3.20
CA ILE A 25 -4.68 -0.33 2.13
C ILE A 25 -6.12 -0.30 1.60
N LEU A 26 -7.12 -0.19 2.48
CA LEU A 26 -8.52 -0.09 2.06
C LEU A 26 -8.74 1.17 1.21
N LYS A 27 -8.21 2.32 1.62
CA LYS A 27 -8.31 3.57 0.86
C LYS A 27 -7.62 3.44 -0.49
N ALA A 28 -6.40 2.89 -0.53
CA ALA A 28 -5.65 2.70 -1.77
C ALA A 28 -6.41 1.77 -2.74
N SER A 29 -6.97 0.67 -2.22
CA SER A 29 -7.79 -0.26 -3.00
C SER A 29 -9.05 0.42 -3.60
N GLN A 30 -9.66 1.35 -2.88
CA GLN A 30 -10.81 2.11 -3.37
C GLN A 30 -10.41 3.10 -4.47
N GLU A 31 -9.27 3.77 -4.33
CA GLU A 31 -8.74 4.66 -5.36
C GLU A 31 -8.31 3.88 -6.61
N ILE A 32 -7.65 2.73 -6.47
CA ILE A 32 -7.32 1.85 -7.60
C ILE A 32 -8.60 1.44 -8.36
N ARG A 33 -9.64 1.01 -7.64
CA ARG A 33 -10.92 0.65 -8.27
C ARG A 33 -11.50 1.82 -9.06
N LYS A 34 -11.44 3.03 -8.51
CA LYS A 34 -11.93 4.25 -9.17
C LYS A 34 -11.07 4.59 -10.39
N ALA A 35 -9.75 4.59 -10.26
CA ALA A 35 -8.80 4.82 -11.34
C ALA A 35 -9.00 3.86 -12.52
N VAL A 36 -9.14 2.56 -12.24
CA VAL A 36 -9.41 1.54 -13.26
C VAL A 36 -10.75 1.79 -13.97
N SER A 37 -11.76 2.29 -13.26
CA SER A 37 -13.06 2.62 -13.88
C SER A 37 -12.95 3.76 -14.91
N CYS A 38 -12.05 4.71 -14.68
CA CYS A 38 -11.81 5.86 -15.57
C CYS A 38 -11.21 5.48 -16.93
N LEU A 39 -10.57 4.31 -17.03
CA LEU A 39 -9.99 3.84 -18.28
C LEU A 39 -11.04 3.65 -19.41
N LYS A 40 -12.31 3.41 -19.05
CA LYS A 40 -13.42 3.27 -20.01
C LYS A 40 -13.67 4.54 -20.81
N ASN A 41 -13.66 5.70 -20.13
CA ASN A 41 -13.96 7.01 -20.70
C ASN A 41 -12.81 7.99 -20.46
N LEU A 42 -11.58 7.57 -20.80
CA LEU A 42 -10.38 8.31 -20.40
C LEU A 42 -10.34 9.74 -20.92
N SER A 43 -10.91 10.04 -22.10
CA SER A 43 -10.95 11.42 -22.64
C SER A 43 -11.71 12.40 -21.76
N THR A 44 -12.72 11.94 -21.01
CA THR A 44 -13.52 12.78 -20.11
C THR A 44 -13.10 12.65 -18.66
N GLU A 45 -12.49 11.52 -18.28
CA GLU A 45 -12.16 11.17 -16.89
C GLU A 45 -10.66 11.29 -16.56
N GLU A 46 -9.85 11.83 -17.48
CA GLU A 46 -8.40 12.00 -17.34
C GLU A 46 -7.98 12.66 -16.01
N ARG A 47 -8.57 13.80 -15.65
CA ARG A 47 -8.31 14.49 -14.37
C ARG A 47 -8.71 13.67 -13.14
N THR A 48 -9.73 12.82 -13.27
CA THR A 48 -10.14 11.94 -12.17
C THR A 48 -9.12 10.83 -11.99
N LEU A 49 -8.61 10.26 -13.08
CA LEU A 49 -7.52 9.28 -13.04
C LEU A 49 -6.26 9.88 -12.42
N GLU A 50 -5.85 11.07 -12.84
CA GLU A 50 -4.69 11.77 -12.28
C GLU A 50 -4.86 12.00 -10.77
N SER A 51 -6.05 12.47 -10.34
CA SER A 51 -6.35 12.66 -8.92
C SER A 51 -6.25 11.36 -8.11
N CYS A 52 -6.71 10.24 -8.67
CA CYS A 52 -6.59 8.92 -8.03
C CYS A 52 -5.12 8.49 -7.90
N CYS A 53 -4.30 8.68 -8.94
CA CYS A 53 -2.87 8.35 -8.88
C CYS A 53 -2.14 9.19 -7.82
N ILE A 54 -2.38 10.51 -7.77
CA ILE A 54 -1.84 11.39 -6.72
C ILE A 54 -2.25 10.89 -5.34
N ARG A 55 -3.52 10.53 -5.18
CA ARG A 55 -4.05 10.05 -3.90
C ARG A 55 -3.42 8.73 -3.45
N ILE A 56 -3.15 7.82 -4.37
CA ILE A 56 -2.46 6.55 -4.05
C ILE A 56 -1.03 6.83 -3.58
N ASN A 57 -0.31 7.73 -4.24
CA ASN A 57 1.04 8.14 -3.79
C ASN A 57 1.01 8.81 -2.41
N GLU A 58 0.01 9.64 -2.12
CA GLU A 58 -0.17 10.20 -0.75
C GLU A 58 -0.39 9.10 0.30
N LEU A 59 -1.16 8.06 -0.04
CA LEU A 59 -1.45 6.94 0.86
C LEU A 59 -0.25 6.01 1.06
N GLU A 60 0.57 5.81 0.04
CA GLU A 60 1.88 5.15 0.16
C GLU A 60 2.75 5.93 1.16
N ASN A 61 2.89 7.25 1.00
CA ASN A 61 3.64 8.09 1.93
C ASN A 61 3.11 8.03 3.39
N GLU A 62 1.80 7.82 3.57
CA GLU A 62 1.20 7.55 4.89
C GLU A 62 1.62 6.17 5.43
N ALA A 63 1.51 5.12 4.61
CA ALA A 63 1.92 3.75 4.95
C ALA A 63 3.40 3.65 5.31
N ASP A 64 4.23 4.38 4.58
CA ASP A 64 5.66 4.47 4.71
C ASP A 64 6.08 5.17 6.04
N LYS A 65 5.29 6.16 6.49
CA LYS A 65 5.40 6.74 7.85
C LYS A 65 4.97 5.74 8.93
N ILE A 66 3.90 4.98 8.70
CA ILE A 66 3.43 3.93 9.59
C ILE A 66 4.54 2.86 9.75
N ASN A 67 5.14 2.41 8.65
CA ASN A 67 6.24 1.46 8.65
C ASN A 67 7.41 1.96 9.52
N ARG A 68 7.91 3.17 9.26
CA ARG A 68 9.00 3.78 10.05
C ARG A 68 8.66 3.92 11.54
N LYS A 69 7.42 4.26 11.89
CA LYS A 69 6.94 4.30 13.29
C LYS A 69 7.08 2.92 13.92
N TRP A 70 6.54 1.89 13.31
CA TRP A 70 6.50 0.54 13.87
C TRP A 70 7.86 -0.12 13.89
N LEU A 71 8.67 0.04 12.84
CA LEU A 71 10.04 -0.46 12.82
C LEU A 71 10.86 0.11 13.99
N ARG A 72 10.72 1.42 14.26
CA ARG A 72 11.36 2.05 15.43
C ARG A 72 10.88 1.42 16.74
N ILE A 73 9.58 1.28 16.94
CA ILE A 73 9.00 0.71 18.17
C ILE A 73 9.47 -0.73 18.37
N LEU A 74 9.42 -1.56 17.32
CA LEU A 74 9.79 -2.96 17.37
C LEU A 74 11.30 -3.12 17.61
N MET A 75 12.16 -2.25 17.08
CA MET A 75 13.61 -2.39 17.24
C MET A 75 14.16 -1.75 18.52
N THR A 76 13.49 -0.76 19.10
CA THR A 76 14.05 0.03 20.22
C THR A 76 13.42 -0.26 21.57
N THR A 77 12.21 -0.84 21.61
CA THR A 77 11.56 -1.23 22.87
C THR A 77 12.34 -2.37 23.54
N PRO A 78 12.81 -2.27 24.80
CA PRO A 78 13.45 -3.39 25.48
C PRO A 78 12.53 -4.61 25.58
N LEU A 79 13.08 -5.82 25.45
CA LEU A 79 12.36 -7.06 25.75
C LEU A 79 12.25 -7.21 27.27
N LYS A 80 11.09 -7.62 27.75
CA LYS A 80 10.87 -7.95 29.17
C LYS A 80 11.06 -9.44 29.41
N GLU A 81 10.56 -10.27 28.49
CA GLU A 81 10.63 -11.72 28.55
C GLU A 81 11.22 -12.30 27.26
N PRO A 82 11.90 -13.46 27.29
CA PRO A 82 12.47 -14.09 26.10
C PRO A 82 11.44 -14.38 25.00
N ASP A 83 10.21 -14.74 25.38
CA ASP A 83 9.13 -15.11 24.44
C ASP A 83 8.65 -13.90 23.61
N GLU A 84 8.81 -12.67 24.10
CA GLU A 84 8.46 -11.44 23.37
C GLU A 84 9.30 -11.23 22.10
N PHE A 85 10.51 -11.83 22.05
CA PHE A 85 11.37 -11.72 20.87
C PHE A 85 10.73 -12.35 19.65
N LEU A 86 10.17 -13.55 19.79
CA LEU A 86 9.56 -14.28 18.70
C LEU A 86 8.31 -13.56 18.19
N GLU A 87 7.44 -13.12 19.09
CA GLU A 87 6.23 -12.34 18.75
C GLU A 87 6.58 -11.08 17.97
N ARG A 88 7.64 -10.39 18.38
CA ARG A 88 8.13 -9.17 17.72
C ARG A 88 8.69 -9.44 16.34
N VAL A 89 9.45 -10.52 16.15
CA VAL A 89 9.97 -10.91 14.83
C VAL A 89 8.80 -11.21 13.88
N VAL A 90 7.80 -11.95 14.33
CA VAL A 90 6.59 -12.26 13.56
C VAL A 90 5.83 -10.97 13.20
N LEU A 91 5.64 -10.07 14.16
CA LEU A 91 4.95 -8.81 13.92
C LEU A 91 5.70 -7.91 12.94
N LYS A 92 7.03 -7.90 13.00
CA LYS A 92 7.88 -7.20 12.02
C LYS A 92 7.67 -7.75 10.61
N GLU A 93 7.65 -9.07 10.45
CA GLU A 93 7.38 -9.68 9.13
C GLU A 93 5.99 -9.32 8.59
N VAL A 94 4.98 -9.27 9.48
CA VAL A 94 3.63 -8.82 9.09
C VAL A 94 3.65 -7.36 8.64
N VAL A 95 4.36 -6.47 9.34
CA VAL A 95 4.51 -5.06 8.97
C VAL A 95 5.19 -4.93 7.60
N ASP A 96 6.27 -5.66 7.34
CA ASP A 96 6.93 -5.66 6.03
C ASP A 96 5.96 -6.06 4.90
N ILE A 97 5.19 -7.14 5.09
CA ILE A 97 4.23 -7.62 4.08
C ILE A 97 3.15 -6.57 3.79
N LEU A 98 2.72 -5.83 4.81
CA LEU A 98 1.70 -4.79 4.67
C LEU A 98 2.25 -3.55 3.95
N GLU A 99 3.52 -3.23 4.14
CA GLU A 99 4.19 -2.18 3.39
C GLU A 99 4.45 -2.60 1.93
N ASP A 100 4.97 -3.81 1.69
CA ASP A 100 5.08 -4.40 0.33
C ASP A 100 3.74 -4.35 -0.43
N THR A 101 2.61 -4.48 0.28
CA THR A 101 1.27 -4.38 -0.30
C THR A 101 0.94 -2.95 -0.75
N MET A 102 1.39 -1.94 -0.01
CA MET A 102 1.21 -0.53 -0.35
C MET A 102 2.12 -0.10 -1.50
N ASP A 103 3.36 -0.59 -1.56
CA ASP A 103 4.26 -0.42 -2.70
C ASP A 103 3.63 -0.96 -3.99
N GLN A 104 3.01 -2.13 -3.93
CA GLN A 104 2.27 -2.68 -5.08
C GLN A 104 1.07 -1.80 -5.49
N CYS A 105 0.44 -1.10 -4.55
CA CYS A 105 -0.62 -0.15 -4.88
C CYS A 105 -0.05 1.07 -5.63
N GLU A 106 1.12 1.57 -5.21
CA GLU A 106 1.85 2.64 -5.89
C GLU A 106 2.26 2.22 -7.31
N ASP A 107 2.80 1.01 -7.47
CA ASP A 107 3.16 0.46 -8.78
C ASP A 107 1.96 0.43 -9.75
N VAL A 108 0.77 0.07 -9.26
CA VAL A 108 -0.47 0.14 -10.04
C VAL A 108 -0.77 1.57 -10.46
N ALA A 109 -0.63 2.56 -9.56
CA ALA A 109 -0.82 3.97 -9.89
C ALA A 109 0.17 4.45 -10.96
N ASN A 110 1.45 4.08 -10.84
CA ASN A 110 2.50 4.40 -11.80
C ASN A 110 2.22 3.81 -13.19
N ILE A 111 1.72 2.58 -13.26
CA ILE A 111 1.29 1.94 -14.51
C ILE A 111 0.10 2.68 -15.12
N LEU A 112 -0.91 3.01 -14.31
CA LEU A 112 -2.10 3.74 -14.76
C LEU A 112 -1.77 5.13 -15.29
N ASP A 113 -0.86 5.85 -14.62
CA ASP A 113 -0.40 7.16 -15.06
C ASP A 113 0.38 7.07 -16.38
N THR A 114 1.20 6.02 -16.55
CA THR A 114 1.87 5.73 -17.83
C THR A 114 0.85 5.53 -18.96
N PHE A 115 -0.24 4.81 -18.71
CA PHE A 115 -1.31 4.63 -19.71
C PHE A 115 -2.02 5.94 -20.05
N ARG A 116 -2.27 6.80 -19.06
CA ARG A 116 -2.85 8.14 -19.26
C ARG A 116 -2.03 8.95 -20.25
N VAL A 117 -0.72 9.05 -20.03
CA VAL A 117 0.20 9.81 -20.88
C VAL A 117 0.28 9.23 -22.29
N LYS A 118 0.41 7.90 -22.43
CA LYS A 118 0.50 7.24 -23.75
C LYS A 118 -0.76 7.43 -24.59
N LYS A 119 -1.96 7.26 -24.00
CA LYS A 119 -3.22 7.38 -24.76
C LYS A 119 -3.49 8.82 -25.20
N LEU A 120 -3.12 9.80 -24.37
CA LEU A 120 -3.15 11.22 -24.75
C LEU A 120 -2.29 11.48 -25.98
N PHE A 121 -1.06 10.96 -26.02
CA PHE A 121 -0.18 11.11 -27.18
C PHE A 121 -0.81 10.61 -28.49
N PHE A 122 -1.38 9.39 -28.48
CA PHE A 122 -2.05 8.84 -29.67
C PHE A 122 -3.31 9.62 -30.08
N TYR A 123 -4.08 10.15 -29.13
CA TYR A 123 -5.26 10.97 -29.44
C TYR A 123 -4.86 12.28 -30.14
N TYR A 124 -3.76 12.91 -29.72
CA TYR A 124 -3.23 14.10 -30.37
C TYR A 124 -2.68 13.84 -31.78
N GLU A 125 -1.99 12.71 -32.01
CA GLU A 125 -1.54 12.35 -33.37
C GLU A 125 -2.67 11.96 -34.32
N SER A 126 -3.78 11.41 -33.81
CA SER A 126 -4.95 11.06 -34.63
C SER A 126 -5.78 12.28 -35.06
N CYS A 127 -5.52 13.45 -34.45
CA CYS A 127 -6.19 14.70 -34.76
C CYS A 127 -5.43 15.56 -35.78
N PHE A 128 -4.31 15.08 -36.31
CA PHE A 128 -3.55 15.66 -37.43
C PHE A 128 -3.47 14.67 -38.60
#